data_AF-A0A521PSY3-F1
#
_entry.id   AF-A0A521PSY3-F1
#
_cell.length_a   1.000
_cell.length_b   1.000
_cell.length_c   1.000
_cell.angle_alpha   90.00
_cell.angle_beta   90.00
_cell.angle_gamma   90.00
#
_symmetry.space_group_name_H-M   'P 1'
#
loop_
_entity.id
_entity.type
_entity.pdbx_description
1 polymer ?
#
loop_
_entity_poly.entity_id
_entity_poly.type
_entity_poly.pdbx_seq_one_letter_code
_entity_poly.pdbx_strand_id
1 'polypeptide(L)'
;MLDVPRPPSRTPGPPLVRGVRSLGEREVCPRLLQCRASHAPRRRHPQPRRRGRLMLARWEPGAAGDQRGCRGGRAIADLPGDQGMSGRFDRQSFLGADSEELLAGLRVAIVGYGGGGSHFGQQLAHIGVGEILVFDDDIVEETNLNRLVGGVSADVAAITPKVTVADRVISGVNPAARVRQFGCKWSEAAEELAGAHVVLGAVDSFAERLNLERFCRRFLLPYIDIGMDVIQRSEGYEIVGQVILSSPEHQCLRCMGLINDAVLEKEERARQYGDAGSKPQVIWPNGVLASTAVGLLIQLITPWQPLPAAAVHLEYNGNTSTLQPAPRLAYMLEHGHGCSHYPRDEVGDALFGAPLF
;
A
#
# COMPACT_ATOMS: atom_id res chain seq x y z
N MET A 1 -30.79 -52.84 -14.21
CA MET A 1 -31.59 -52.22 -15.29
C MET A 1 -32.13 -50.91 -14.75
N LEU A 2 -32.11 -49.86 -15.57
CA LEU A 2 -32.45 -48.44 -15.30
C LEU A 2 -31.34 -47.63 -14.59
N ASP A 3 -30.89 -46.46 -15.05
CA ASP A 3 -30.96 -45.77 -16.34
C ASP A 3 -29.90 -44.64 -16.28
N VAL A 4 -29.00 -44.54 -17.27
CA VAL A 4 -27.92 -43.54 -17.30
C VAL A 4 -28.27 -42.49 -18.36
N PRO A 5 -28.30 -41.18 -18.04
CA PRO A 5 -28.65 -40.15 -19.01
C PRO A 5 -27.52 -39.90 -20.03
N ARG A 6 -27.88 -39.90 -21.32
CA ARG A 6 -26.98 -39.59 -22.46
C ARG A 6 -26.69 -38.08 -22.57
N PRO A 7 -25.50 -37.68 -23.04
CA PRO A 7 -25.18 -36.27 -23.28
C PRO A 7 -25.84 -35.72 -24.56
N PRO A 8 -26.11 -34.40 -24.64
CA PRO A 8 -26.80 -33.79 -25.77
C PRO A 8 -25.92 -33.69 -27.04
N SER A 9 -26.59 -33.84 -28.17
CA SER A 9 -26.05 -33.82 -29.54
C SER A 9 -25.54 -32.45 -29.98
N ARG A 10 -24.37 -32.43 -30.64
CA ARG A 10 -23.77 -31.26 -31.30
C ARG A 10 -24.64 -30.77 -32.46
N THR A 11 -24.96 -29.48 -32.48
CA THR A 11 -25.52 -28.77 -33.64
C THR A 11 -24.40 -28.26 -34.56
N PRO A 12 -24.62 -28.21 -35.89
CA PRO A 12 -23.60 -27.80 -36.85
C PRO A 12 -23.51 -26.27 -36.98
N GLY A 13 -22.28 -25.74 -37.00
CA GLY A 13 -22.01 -24.32 -37.20
C GLY A 13 -22.13 -23.89 -38.68
N PRO A 14 -22.45 -22.60 -38.97
CA PRO A 14 -22.56 -22.08 -40.32
C PRO A 14 -21.18 -21.77 -40.96
N PRO A 15 -21.12 -21.64 -42.30
CA PRO A 15 -19.90 -21.84 -43.08
C PRO A 15 -18.97 -20.63 -43.17
N LEU A 16 -17.68 -20.93 -43.35
CA LEU A 16 -16.61 -20.00 -43.71
C LEU A 16 -16.84 -19.40 -45.11
N VAL A 17 -16.82 -18.07 -45.23
CA VAL A 17 -16.70 -17.37 -46.51
C VAL A 17 -15.37 -16.61 -46.55
N ARG A 18 -14.51 -17.01 -47.49
CA ARG A 18 -13.31 -16.28 -47.95
C ARG A 18 -13.70 -15.35 -49.10
N GLY A 19 -13.15 -14.13 -49.17
CA GLY A 19 -13.05 -13.41 -50.46
C GLY A 19 -13.05 -11.86 -50.43
N VAL A 20 -11.91 -11.27 -50.09
CA VAL A 20 -11.19 -10.12 -50.72
C VAL A 20 -11.96 -9.08 -51.59
N ARG A 21 -11.80 -7.78 -51.26
CA ARG A 21 -11.28 -6.62 -52.07
C ARG A 21 -11.73 -5.29 -51.43
N SER A 22 -10.83 -4.54 -50.79
CA SER A 22 -10.07 -3.38 -51.29
C SER A 22 -10.88 -2.09 -51.54
N LEU A 23 -10.54 -1.03 -50.79
CA LEU A 23 -10.26 0.36 -51.23
C LEU A 23 -10.56 1.36 -50.08
N GLY A 24 -9.65 2.29 -49.82
CA GLY A 24 -9.91 3.44 -48.95
C GLY A 24 -8.69 4.01 -48.24
N GLU A 25 -7.70 4.47 -49.02
CA GLU A 25 -6.60 5.31 -48.56
C GLU A 25 -7.12 6.62 -47.93
N ARG A 26 -6.58 7.02 -46.77
CA ARG A 26 -6.42 8.44 -46.37
C ARG A 26 -5.14 8.64 -45.54
N GLU A 27 -4.14 9.14 -46.26
CA GLU A 27 -3.21 10.23 -45.92
C GLU A 27 -2.56 10.27 -44.51
N VAL A 28 -1.29 9.86 -44.49
CA VAL A 28 -0.30 10.20 -43.46
C VAL A 28 0.48 11.44 -43.91
N CYS A 29 0.54 12.45 -43.03
CA CYS A 29 1.24 13.71 -43.20
C CYS A 29 2.78 13.52 -43.27
N PRO A 30 3.50 14.00 -44.31
CA PRO A 30 4.94 13.82 -44.43
C PRO A 30 5.69 15.12 -44.10
N ARG A 31 6.25 15.22 -42.88
CA ARG A 31 7.42 16.09 -42.63
C ARG A 31 8.37 15.42 -41.64
N LEU A 32 9.66 15.47 -42.00
CA LEU A 32 10.86 15.14 -41.22
C LEU A 32 11.40 13.71 -41.37
N LEU A 33 11.69 13.34 -42.62
CA LEU A 33 12.80 12.45 -42.97
C LEU A 33 13.97 13.31 -43.44
N GLN A 34 14.96 13.54 -42.56
CA GLN A 34 16.36 13.82 -42.90
C GLN A 34 17.18 14.01 -41.61
N CYS A 35 17.84 12.97 -41.12
CA CYS A 35 19.30 12.97 -41.03
C CYS A 35 19.83 11.56 -40.74
N ARG A 36 20.87 11.18 -41.47
CA ARG A 36 21.49 9.86 -41.49
C ARG A 36 22.40 9.64 -40.27
N ALA A 37 22.38 8.40 -39.81
CA ALA A 37 23.51 7.56 -39.40
C ALA A 37 24.78 8.25 -38.87
N SER A 38 25.16 7.95 -37.62
CA SER A 38 26.44 7.29 -37.30
C SER A 38 26.56 7.04 -35.79
N HIS A 39 27.30 5.96 -35.44
CA HIS A 39 27.71 5.50 -34.10
C HIS A 39 26.82 4.47 -33.39
N ALA A 40 27.07 3.18 -33.68
CA ALA A 40 26.76 2.08 -32.78
C ALA A 40 27.90 1.94 -31.73
N PRO A 41 27.61 1.90 -30.42
CA PRO A 41 28.57 1.41 -29.44
C PRO A 41 28.29 -0.06 -29.08
N ARG A 42 29.40 -0.80 -28.98
CA ARG A 42 29.53 -2.23 -28.69
C ARG A 42 28.82 -2.63 -27.39
N ARG A 43 28.15 -3.79 -27.40
CA ARG A 43 27.65 -4.48 -26.20
C ARG A 43 28.84 -4.79 -25.28
N ARG A 44 28.88 -4.18 -24.08
CA ARG A 44 29.73 -4.60 -22.97
C ARG A 44 28.90 -5.46 -22.03
N HIS A 45 29.41 -6.64 -21.69
CA HIS A 45 28.88 -7.46 -20.59
C HIS A 45 28.97 -6.67 -19.27
N PRO A 46 27.93 -6.65 -18.41
CA PRO A 46 28.05 -6.06 -17.09
C PRO A 46 28.92 -6.97 -16.21
N GLN A 47 30.00 -6.41 -15.67
CA GLN A 47 30.73 -7.01 -14.56
C GLN A 47 29.91 -6.88 -13.26
N PRO A 48 30.06 -7.81 -12.29
CA PRO A 48 29.37 -7.73 -11.01
C PRO A 48 29.86 -6.51 -10.22
N ARG A 49 28.94 -5.60 -9.87
CA ARG A 49 29.23 -4.44 -9.01
C ARG A 49 29.30 -4.89 -7.55
N ARG A 50 30.27 -4.32 -6.81
CA ARG A 50 30.53 -4.58 -5.40
C ARG A 50 29.34 -4.17 -4.51
N ARG A 51 29.10 -4.96 -3.46
CA ARG A 51 28.09 -4.75 -2.40
C ARG A 51 28.22 -3.36 -1.77
N GLY A 52 27.15 -2.57 -1.79
CA GLY A 52 27.05 -1.27 -1.14
C GLY A 52 26.10 -1.31 0.06
N ARG A 53 26.46 -0.62 1.15
CA ARG A 53 25.64 -0.41 2.35
C ARG A 53 24.42 0.44 1.96
N LEU A 54 23.22 0.07 2.39
CA LEU A 54 22.01 0.87 2.20
C LEU A 54 22.21 2.22 2.90
N MET A 55 22.27 3.32 2.15
CA MET A 55 22.22 4.67 2.71
C MET A 55 20.78 5.16 2.64
N LEU A 56 20.12 5.28 3.80
CA LEU A 56 18.91 6.08 3.92
C LEU A 56 19.30 7.53 3.61
N ALA A 57 18.85 8.05 2.46
CA ALA A 57 19.14 9.43 2.09
C ALA A 57 18.44 10.38 3.07
N ARG A 58 19.20 11.33 3.63
CA ARG A 58 18.67 12.37 4.51
C ARG A 58 17.79 13.30 3.68
N TRP A 59 16.47 13.25 3.89
CA TRP A 59 15.52 14.19 3.29
C TRP A 59 15.62 15.54 4.01
N GLU A 60 15.89 16.61 3.26
CA GLU A 60 15.86 18.00 3.77
C GLU A 60 14.59 18.69 3.26
N PRO A 61 13.74 19.25 4.14
CA PRO A 61 12.54 19.96 3.71
C PRO A 61 12.89 21.21 2.89
N GLY A 62 12.21 21.40 1.75
CA GLY A 62 12.26 22.64 0.99
C GLY A 62 11.65 23.79 1.80
N ALA A 63 12.26 24.98 1.73
CA ALA A 63 11.78 26.17 2.41
C ALA A 63 10.35 26.52 1.96
N ALA A 64 9.38 26.37 2.87
CA ALA A 64 7.97 26.64 2.64
C ALA A 64 7.70 28.13 2.42
N GLY A 65 7.05 28.46 1.31
CA GLY A 65 6.40 29.75 1.09
C GLY A 65 5.06 29.82 1.83
N ASP A 66 4.80 30.98 2.44
CA ASP A 66 3.62 31.34 3.24
C ASP A 66 2.28 30.82 2.68
N GLN A 67 1.72 29.80 3.31
CA GLN A 67 0.29 29.44 3.20
C GLN A 67 -0.31 29.21 4.58
N ARG A 68 -1.14 30.17 4.99
CA ARG A 68 -2.00 30.13 6.17
C ARG A 68 -3.06 29.03 6.00
N GLY A 69 -2.87 27.89 6.66
CA GLY A 69 -3.89 26.83 6.62
C GLY A 69 -3.62 25.51 7.33
N CYS A 70 -2.55 25.35 8.11
CA CYS A 70 -2.34 24.18 8.99
C CYS A 70 -1.51 24.66 10.18
N ARG A 71 -2.12 24.84 11.37
CA ARG A 71 -1.35 25.27 12.55
C ARG A 71 -0.60 24.08 13.14
N GLY A 72 0.72 24.17 13.00
CA GLY A 72 1.76 23.21 13.39
C GLY A 72 1.63 22.53 14.75
N GLY A 73 2.12 21.30 14.76
CA GLY A 73 2.41 20.52 15.96
C GLY A 73 3.41 21.24 16.87
N ARG A 74 3.19 21.09 18.18
CA ARG A 74 4.18 21.49 19.18
C ARG A 74 5.24 20.39 19.25
N ALA A 75 6.47 20.73 18.89
CA ALA A 75 7.63 19.96 19.32
C ALA A 75 7.76 20.13 20.83
N ILE A 76 7.67 19.02 21.59
CA ILE A 76 7.96 19.00 23.02
C ILE A 76 9.31 18.31 23.22
N ALA A 77 10.25 19.12 23.72
CA ALA A 77 11.46 18.87 24.51
C ALA A 77 12.51 17.82 24.06
N ASP A 78 13.77 18.28 24.11
CA ASP A 78 15.01 17.52 24.02
C ASP A 78 15.01 16.26 24.91
N LEU A 79 15.40 15.13 24.31
CA LEU A 79 15.57 13.85 25.00
C LEU A 79 16.89 13.82 25.78
N PRO A 80 16.92 13.24 27.00
CA PRO A 80 18.18 12.95 27.68
C PRO A 80 18.96 11.87 26.92
N GLY A 81 20.29 12.05 26.87
CA GLY A 81 21.21 11.25 26.08
C GLY A 81 21.26 9.76 26.44
N ASP A 82 21.71 9.00 25.43
CA ASP A 82 22.26 7.64 25.48
C ASP A 82 21.74 6.74 26.62
N GLN A 83 20.47 6.34 26.51
CA GLN A 83 20.01 5.13 27.19
C GLN A 83 20.49 3.94 26.34
N GLY A 84 21.58 3.32 26.79
CA GLY A 84 22.20 2.18 26.14
C GLY A 84 21.17 1.18 25.63
N MET A 85 21.42 0.64 24.43
CA MET A 85 20.55 -0.26 23.67
C MET A 85 19.76 -1.18 24.60
N SER A 86 18.50 -0.81 24.85
CA SER A 86 17.62 -1.65 25.65
C SER A 86 17.51 -2.99 24.92
N GLY A 87 17.74 -4.12 25.59
CA GLY A 87 17.56 -5.48 25.02
C GLY A 87 16.09 -5.81 24.67
N ARG A 88 15.26 -4.79 24.50
CA ARG A 88 13.85 -4.84 24.12
C ARG A 88 13.65 -5.55 22.78
N PHE A 89 14.61 -5.43 21.86
CA PHE A 89 14.53 -5.97 20.51
C PHE A 89 15.37 -7.24 20.30
N ASP A 90 16.01 -7.78 21.35
CA ASP A 90 16.86 -8.99 21.25
C ASP A 90 16.14 -10.20 20.62
N ARG A 91 14.82 -10.31 20.87
CA ARG A 91 13.97 -11.42 20.36
C ARG A 91 13.60 -11.31 18.89
N GLN A 92 13.94 -10.21 18.22
CA GLN A 92 13.77 -10.04 16.77
C GLN A 92 15.11 -10.01 16.02
N SER A 93 16.21 -10.45 16.65
CA SER A 93 17.55 -10.52 16.03
C SER A 93 17.64 -11.34 14.74
N PHE A 94 16.69 -12.26 14.49
CA PHE A 94 16.60 -13.00 13.23
C PHE A 94 16.30 -12.10 12.02
N LEU A 95 15.85 -10.85 12.24
CA LEU A 95 15.64 -9.87 11.19
C LEU A 95 16.94 -9.40 10.53
N GLY A 96 18.09 -9.62 11.17
CA GLY A 96 19.41 -9.28 10.63
C GLY A 96 20.23 -8.42 11.60
N ALA A 97 21.55 -8.45 11.45
CA ALA A 97 22.45 -7.78 12.40
C ALA A 97 22.25 -6.26 12.50
N ASP A 98 21.87 -5.62 11.39
CA ASP A 98 21.65 -4.17 11.32
C ASP A 98 20.16 -3.78 11.42
N SER A 99 19.25 -4.73 11.71
CA SER A 99 17.81 -4.48 11.62
C SER A 99 17.33 -3.40 12.59
N GLU A 100 17.90 -3.33 13.79
CA GLU A 100 17.51 -2.33 14.79
C GLU A 100 17.91 -0.91 14.37
N GLU A 101 19.14 -0.72 13.86
CA GLU A 101 19.59 0.58 13.31
C GLU A 101 18.72 0.98 12.10
N LEU A 102 18.42 0.03 11.21
CA LEU A 102 17.56 0.26 10.05
C LEU A 102 16.14 0.67 10.46
N LEU A 103 15.52 -0.03 11.42
CA LEU A 103 14.17 0.27 11.90
C LEU A 103 14.13 1.60 12.66
N ALA A 104 15.14 1.90 13.48
CA ALA A 104 15.26 3.18 14.16
C ALA A 104 15.46 4.37 13.19
N GLY A 105 16.08 4.14 12.03
CA GLY A 105 16.18 5.11 10.94
C GLY A 105 14.97 5.17 10.02
N LEU A 106 14.02 4.23 10.16
CA LEU A 106 12.89 4.09 9.25
C LEU A 106 11.80 5.12 9.56
N ARG A 107 11.25 5.70 8.49
CA ARG A 107 10.10 6.59 8.51
C ARG A 107 8.93 5.93 7.80
N VAL A 108 7.86 5.61 8.52
CA VAL A 108 6.66 4.94 7.98
C VAL A 108 5.47 5.88 8.09
N ALA A 109 4.71 6.04 7.00
CA ALA A 109 3.45 6.77 7.02
C ALA A 109 2.26 5.80 7.16
N ILE A 110 1.33 6.12 8.05
CA ILE A 110 0.02 5.48 8.17
C ILE A 110 -1.03 6.47 7.64
N VAL A 111 -1.77 6.07 6.61
CA VAL A 111 -2.85 6.86 6.03
C VAL A 111 -4.19 6.18 6.32
N GLY A 112 -4.98 6.82 7.18
CA GLY A 112 -6.16 6.25 7.83
C GLY A 112 -5.80 5.49 9.11
N TYR A 113 -6.27 5.99 10.26
CA TYR A 113 -6.03 5.45 11.61
C TYR A 113 -7.32 4.90 12.23
N GLY A 114 -8.12 4.19 11.43
CA GLY A 114 -9.33 3.49 11.86
C GLY A 114 -9.08 2.05 12.33
N GLY A 115 -10.01 1.14 11.99
CA GLY A 115 -9.94 -0.28 12.38
C GLY A 115 -8.61 -0.94 11.97
N GLY A 116 -8.26 -0.91 10.68
CA GLY A 116 -6.98 -1.46 10.20
C GLY A 116 -5.77 -0.63 10.63
N GLY A 117 -5.82 0.68 10.42
CA GLY A 117 -4.69 1.59 10.66
C GLY A 117 -4.19 1.63 12.10
N SER A 118 -5.10 1.50 13.08
CA SER A 118 -4.72 1.51 14.50
C SER A 118 -3.86 0.31 14.92
N HIS A 119 -4.00 -0.83 14.23
CA HIS A 119 -3.09 -1.96 14.43
C HIS A 119 -1.67 -1.68 13.93
N PHE A 120 -1.49 -0.81 12.92
CA PHE A 120 -0.15 -0.44 12.47
C PHE A 120 0.58 0.34 13.55
N GLY A 121 -0.05 1.33 14.18
CA GLY A 121 0.61 2.16 15.21
C GLY A 121 1.26 1.33 16.31
N GLN A 122 0.49 0.44 16.94
CA GLN A 122 1.02 -0.46 17.97
C GLN A 122 2.15 -1.37 17.44
N GLN A 123 1.97 -1.98 16.26
CA GLN A 123 2.94 -2.95 15.75
C GLN A 123 4.26 -2.30 15.33
N LEU A 124 4.20 -1.13 14.65
CA LEU A 124 5.40 -0.37 14.28
C LEU A 124 6.17 0.08 15.52
N ALA A 125 5.47 0.45 16.60
CA ALA A 125 6.10 0.76 17.87
C ALA A 125 6.82 -0.46 18.48
N HIS A 126 6.18 -1.64 18.47
CA HIS A 126 6.77 -2.86 19.02
C HIS A 126 7.99 -3.36 18.27
N ILE A 127 8.05 -3.17 16.95
CA ILE A 127 9.21 -3.61 16.15
C ILE A 127 10.33 -2.56 16.09
N GLY A 128 10.11 -1.37 16.67
CA GLY A 128 11.15 -0.36 16.82
C GLY A 128 11.30 0.61 15.65
N VAL A 129 10.22 0.88 14.90
CA VAL A 129 10.23 1.95 13.88
C VAL A 129 10.46 3.31 14.55
N GLY A 130 11.44 4.06 14.04
CA GLY A 130 11.90 5.30 14.68
C GLY A 130 11.08 6.54 14.36
N GLU A 131 10.46 6.65 13.19
CA GLU A 131 9.54 7.76 12.87
C GLU A 131 8.24 7.26 12.23
N ILE A 132 7.11 7.67 12.80
CA ILE A 132 5.78 7.27 12.34
C ILE A 132 4.95 8.53 12.07
N LEU A 133 4.55 8.73 10.81
CA LEU A 133 3.66 9.79 10.40
C LEU A 133 2.24 9.24 10.36
N VAL A 134 1.29 9.88 11.01
CA VAL A 134 -0.10 9.42 11.08
C VAL A 134 -1.02 10.49 10.49
N PHE A 135 -1.71 10.14 9.41
CA PHE A 135 -2.66 11.00 8.70
C PHE A 135 -4.07 10.44 8.87
N ASP A 136 -4.94 11.18 9.56
CA ASP A 136 -6.35 10.87 9.73
C ASP A 136 -7.10 12.14 10.17
N ASP A 137 -8.16 12.52 9.46
CA ASP A 137 -8.96 13.71 9.73
C ASP A 137 -10.16 13.47 10.66
N ASP A 138 -10.35 12.24 11.14
CA ASP A 138 -11.46 11.89 12.00
C ASP A 138 -11.14 12.04 13.50
N ILE A 139 -12.23 12.08 14.26
CA ILE A 139 -12.25 11.97 15.72
C ILE A 139 -12.71 10.55 16.14
N VAL A 140 -12.48 10.20 17.40
CA VAL A 140 -12.95 8.93 17.96
C VAL A 140 -14.47 9.00 18.18
N GLU A 141 -15.17 8.02 17.61
CA GLU A 141 -16.60 7.82 17.82
C GLU A 141 -16.90 6.51 18.56
N GLU A 142 -18.06 6.44 19.21
CA GLU A 142 -18.52 5.24 19.93
C GLU A 142 -18.49 3.98 19.04
N THR A 143 -18.93 4.11 17.79
CA THR A 143 -18.94 3.02 16.80
C THR A 143 -17.54 2.52 16.45
N ASN A 144 -16.49 3.27 16.76
CA ASN A 144 -15.10 2.91 16.48
C ASN A 144 -14.50 2.04 17.59
N LEU A 145 -15.01 2.13 18.82
CA LEU A 145 -14.42 1.48 20.00
C LEU A 145 -14.39 -0.05 19.91
N ASN A 146 -15.20 -0.65 19.04
CA ASN A 146 -15.18 -2.09 18.80
C ASN A 146 -13.94 -2.59 18.01
N ARG A 147 -13.18 -1.68 17.40
CA ARG A 147 -12.06 -2.03 16.50
C ARG A 147 -10.89 -1.04 16.48
N LEU A 148 -11.02 0.12 17.11
CA LEU A 148 -9.96 1.12 17.18
C LEU A 148 -8.99 0.75 18.31
N VAL A 149 -7.82 0.22 17.96
CA VAL A 149 -6.79 -0.16 18.93
C VAL A 149 -6.33 1.07 19.73
N GLY A 150 -6.45 0.97 21.06
CA GLY A 150 -6.07 2.01 22.00
C GLY A 150 -7.10 3.13 22.19
N GLY A 151 -8.20 3.12 21.44
CA GLY A 151 -9.34 4.01 21.68
C GLY A 151 -10.12 3.58 22.92
N VAL A 152 -10.56 4.54 23.72
CA VAL A 152 -11.33 4.31 24.96
C VAL A 152 -12.55 5.23 25.04
N SER A 153 -13.54 4.90 25.88
CA SER A 153 -14.76 5.71 26.04
C SER A 153 -14.49 7.16 26.45
N ALA A 154 -13.40 7.41 27.17
CA ALA A 154 -12.98 8.76 27.52
C ALA A 154 -12.61 9.62 26.29
N ASP A 155 -12.11 8.99 25.21
CA ASP A 155 -11.75 9.69 23.98
C ASP A 155 -12.97 10.23 23.25
N VAL A 156 -14.07 9.47 23.25
CA VAL A 156 -15.36 9.87 22.68
C VAL A 156 -15.90 11.08 23.42
N ALA A 157 -15.90 11.04 24.75
CA ALA A 157 -16.35 12.15 25.59
C ALA A 157 -15.49 13.42 25.39
N ALA A 158 -14.20 13.26 25.11
CA ALA A 158 -13.26 14.35 24.89
C ALA A 158 -13.16 14.82 23.43
N ILE A 159 -13.89 14.20 22.49
CA ILE A 159 -13.81 14.51 21.04
C ILE A 159 -12.36 14.41 20.56
N THR A 160 -11.69 13.33 20.94
CA THR A 160 -10.25 13.16 20.71
C THR A 160 -10.00 12.84 19.24
N PRO A 161 -9.07 13.52 18.54
CA PRO A 161 -8.63 13.13 17.20
C PRO A 161 -8.02 11.72 17.20
N LYS A 162 -8.28 10.92 16.16
CA LYS A 162 -7.72 9.55 16.08
C LYS A 162 -6.18 9.56 16.08
N VAL A 163 -5.57 10.57 15.48
CA VAL A 163 -4.10 10.76 15.50
C VAL A 163 -3.52 10.94 16.90
N THR A 164 -4.31 11.47 17.85
CA THR A 164 -3.90 11.59 19.26
C THR A 164 -3.94 10.26 19.98
N VAL A 165 -4.89 9.38 19.64
CA VAL A 165 -4.87 7.98 20.09
C VAL A 165 -3.63 7.26 19.56
N ALA A 166 -3.26 7.51 18.30
CA ALA A 166 -2.06 6.94 17.69
C ALA A 166 -0.79 7.28 18.48
N ASP A 167 -0.58 8.56 18.75
CA ASP A 167 0.57 9.03 19.54
C ASP A 167 0.58 8.42 20.94
N ARG A 168 -0.56 8.41 21.64
CA ARG A 168 -0.65 7.79 22.97
C ARG A 168 -0.25 6.32 22.95
N VAL A 169 -0.70 5.54 21.96
CA VAL A 169 -0.37 4.11 21.83
C VAL A 169 1.09 3.91 21.49
N ILE A 170 1.58 4.62 20.46
CA ILE A 170 2.94 4.45 19.95
C ILE A 170 3.95 4.88 21.01
N SER A 171 3.81 6.08 21.55
CA SER A 171 4.73 6.65 22.55
C SER A 171 4.66 5.88 23.88
N GLY A 172 3.51 5.27 24.21
CA GLY A 172 3.38 4.36 25.35
C GLY A 172 4.14 3.04 25.19
N VAL A 173 4.24 2.53 23.95
CA VAL A 173 5.00 1.31 23.64
C VAL A 173 6.48 1.62 23.43
N ASN A 174 6.82 2.58 22.56
CA ASN A 174 8.19 2.95 22.22
C ASN A 174 8.40 4.46 22.41
N PRO A 175 8.85 4.90 23.61
CA PRO A 175 9.11 6.31 23.89
C PRO A 175 10.21 6.96 23.03
N ALA A 176 11.04 6.16 22.34
CA ALA A 176 12.07 6.66 21.43
C ALA A 176 11.54 6.92 20.01
N ALA A 177 10.33 6.43 19.68
CA ALA A 177 9.71 6.70 18.38
C ALA A 177 9.26 8.17 18.29
N ARG A 178 9.57 8.81 17.16
CA ARG A 178 9.05 10.14 16.82
C ARG A 178 7.71 9.98 16.11
N VAL A 179 6.63 10.37 16.77
CA VAL A 179 5.28 10.38 16.18
C VAL A 179 4.96 11.77 15.63
N ARG A 180 4.53 11.85 14.36
CA ARG A 180 4.03 13.08 13.75
C ARG A 180 2.54 12.93 13.42
N GLN A 181 1.72 13.76 14.05
CA GLN A 181 0.27 13.73 13.92
C GLN A 181 -0.20 14.73 12.87
N PHE A 182 -0.98 14.26 11.90
CA PHE A 182 -1.62 15.07 10.88
C PHE A 182 -3.13 14.83 10.93
N GLY A 183 -3.82 15.65 11.72
CA GLY A 183 -5.28 15.66 11.89
C GLY A 183 -6.03 16.24 10.68
N CYS A 184 -5.60 15.89 9.46
CA CYS A 184 -6.12 16.38 8.19
C CYS A 184 -5.97 15.29 7.12
N LYS A 185 -6.56 15.52 5.95
CA LYS A 185 -6.37 14.62 4.81
C LYS A 185 -4.91 14.60 4.42
N TRP A 186 -4.39 13.41 4.09
CA TRP A 186 -3.00 13.23 3.67
C TRP A 186 -2.62 14.15 2.48
N SER A 187 -3.57 14.47 1.61
CA SER A 187 -3.37 15.36 0.46
C SER A 187 -3.05 16.81 0.86
N GLU A 188 -3.48 17.25 2.04
CA GLU A 188 -3.20 18.59 2.58
C GLU A 188 -1.79 18.70 3.16
N ALA A 189 -1.18 17.56 3.51
CA ALA A 189 0.18 17.44 4.02
C ALA A 189 1.04 16.52 3.13
N ALA A 190 0.80 16.59 1.82
CA ALA A 190 1.42 15.71 0.84
C ALA A 190 2.97 15.78 0.82
N GLU A 191 3.55 16.96 1.10
CA GLU A 191 5.01 17.11 1.20
C GLU A 191 5.61 16.27 2.34
N GLU A 192 4.87 16.11 3.44
CA GLU A 192 5.29 15.32 4.58
C GLU A 192 5.18 13.83 4.28
N LEU A 193 4.11 13.42 3.59
CA LEU A 193 3.95 12.05 3.11
C LEU A 193 5.05 11.68 2.10
N ALA A 194 5.46 12.59 1.23
CA ALA A 194 6.56 12.38 0.27
C ALA A 194 7.89 12.09 0.97
N GLY A 195 8.06 12.56 2.21
CA GLY A 195 9.24 12.31 3.00
C GLY A 195 9.31 10.92 3.61
N ALA A 196 8.25 10.09 3.54
CA ALA A 196 8.22 8.73 4.09
C ALA A 196 9.08 7.74 3.30
N HIS A 197 9.49 6.64 3.93
CA HIS A 197 10.14 5.53 3.25
C HIS A 197 9.12 4.52 2.73
N VAL A 198 8.09 4.19 3.52
CA VAL A 198 7.01 3.27 3.13
C VAL A 198 5.66 3.85 3.58
N VAL A 199 4.63 3.67 2.77
CA VAL A 199 3.24 4.06 3.09
C VAL A 199 2.41 2.83 3.41
N LEU A 200 1.74 2.83 4.55
CA LEU A 200 0.71 1.87 4.94
C LEU A 200 -0.66 2.56 4.85
N GLY A 201 -1.53 2.07 3.97
CA GLY A 201 -2.87 2.64 3.78
C GLY A 201 -3.96 1.73 4.32
N ALA A 202 -4.87 2.33 5.06
CA ALA A 202 -6.10 1.70 5.56
C ALA A 202 -7.31 2.63 5.32
N VAL A 203 -7.33 3.28 4.15
CA VAL A 203 -8.41 4.21 3.75
C VAL A 203 -9.69 3.47 3.37
N ASP A 204 -10.82 4.15 3.42
CA ASP A 204 -12.15 3.54 3.35
C ASP A 204 -12.80 3.55 1.95
N SER A 205 -12.19 4.24 0.98
CA SER A 205 -12.70 4.42 -0.37
C SER A 205 -11.73 4.00 -1.47
N PHE A 206 -12.28 3.61 -2.61
CA PHE A 206 -11.49 3.23 -3.79
C PHE A 206 -10.85 4.45 -4.46
N ALA A 207 -11.55 5.60 -4.46
CA ALA A 207 -10.99 6.87 -4.93
C ALA A 207 -9.73 7.27 -4.15
N GLU A 208 -9.75 7.19 -2.82
CA GLU A 208 -8.58 7.52 -2.00
C GLU A 208 -7.44 6.52 -2.18
N ARG A 209 -7.73 5.21 -2.30
CA ARG A 209 -6.70 4.22 -2.67
C ARG A 209 -6.04 4.55 -4.01
N LEU A 210 -6.82 4.98 -5.00
CA LEU A 210 -6.28 5.35 -6.32
C LEU A 210 -5.42 6.62 -6.24
N ASN A 211 -5.85 7.62 -5.48
CA ASN A 211 -5.09 8.85 -5.29
C ASN A 211 -3.77 8.59 -4.55
N LEU A 212 -3.81 7.76 -3.50
CA LEU A 212 -2.63 7.38 -2.73
C LEU A 212 -1.66 6.51 -3.57
N GLU A 213 -2.18 5.58 -4.37
CA GLU A 213 -1.38 4.80 -5.33
C GLU A 213 -0.67 5.73 -6.33
N ARG A 214 -1.38 6.68 -6.93
CA ARG A 214 -0.78 7.68 -7.85
C ARG A 214 0.30 8.50 -7.17
N PHE A 215 0.07 8.92 -5.93
CA PHE A 215 1.03 9.65 -5.14
C PHE A 215 2.29 8.82 -4.88
N CYS A 216 2.14 7.60 -4.37
CA CYS A 216 3.26 6.71 -4.07
C CYS A 216 4.08 6.39 -5.32
N ARG A 217 3.41 6.18 -6.47
CA ARG A 217 4.07 6.01 -7.77
C ARG A 217 4.88 7.23 -8.19
N ARG A 218 4.35 8.44 -7.97
CA ARG A 218 5.03 9.70 -8.31
C ARG A 218 6.29 9.93 -7.47
N PHE A 219 6.26 9.53 -6.20
CA PHE A 219 7.36 9.72 -5.24
C PHE A 219 8.21 8.46 -5.02
N LEU A 220 7.99 7.42 -5.82
CA LEU A 220 8.76 6.17 -5.80
C LEU A 220 8.73 5.46 -4.43
N LEU A 221 7.58 5.56 -3.76
CA LEU A 221 7.31 4.98 -2.45
C LEU A 221 6.63 3.62 -2.60
N PRO A 222 7.11 2.56 -1.93
CA PRO A 222 6.32 1.35 -1.72
C PRO A 222 5.06 1.66 -0.92
N TYR A 223 3.94 1.10 -1.36
CA TYR A 223 2.63 1.28 -0.76
C TYR A 223 2.05 -0.09 -0.40
N ILE A 224 1.73 -0.29 0.88
CA ILE A 224 1.02 -1.46 1.38
C ILE A 224 -0.41 -1.05 1.74
N ASP A 225 -1.39 -1.49 0.94
CA ASP A 225 -2.82 -1.29 1.19
C ASP A 225 -3.40 -2.47 1.95
N ILE A 226 -4.31 -2.19 2.88
CA ILE A 226 -5.22 -3.18 3.44
C ILE A 226 -6.67 -2.74 3.29
N GLY A 227 -7.56 -3.72 3.23
CA GLY A 227 -8.99 -3.46 3.35
C GLY A 227 -9.75 -4.71 3.69
N MET A 228 -10.91 -4.52 4.29
CA MET A 228 -11.85 -5.59 4.59
C MET A 228 -13.28 -5.16 4.31
N ASP A 229 -14.14 -6.14 4.10
CA ASP A 229 -15.58 -5.94 4.03
C ASP A 229 -16.32 -7.09 4.71
N VAL A 230 -17.52 -6.81 5.18
CA VAL A 230 -18.45 -7.82 5.73
C VAL A 230 -19.69 -7.80 4.86
N ILE A 231 -19.78 -8.79 3.98
CA ILE A 231 -20.82 -8.87 2.97
C ILE A 231 -21.96 -9.72 3.52
N GLN A 232 -23.15 -9.14 3.60
CA GLN A 232 -24.36 -9.90 3.90
C GLN A 232 -24.75 -10.76 2.69
N ARG A 233 -24.92 -12.06 2.92
CA ARG A 233 -25.39 -13.06 1.94
C ARG A 233 -26.77 -13.56 2.33
N SER A 234 -27.39 -14.38 1.46
CA SER A 234 -28.66 -15.03 1.77
C SER A 234 -28.62 -15.91 3.02
N GLU A 235 -27.45 -16.50 3.29
CA GLU A 235 -27.23 -17.43 4.41
C GLU A 235 -26.13 -16.92 5.37
N GLY A 236 -26.23 -15.66 5.81
CA GLY A 236 -25.37 -15.09 6.86
C GLY A 236 -24.39 -14.04 6.34
N TYR A 237 -23.17 -14.03 6.89
CA TYR A 237 -22.15 -13.02 6.61
C TYR A 237 -20.86 -13.64 6.10
N GLU A 238 -20.29 -13.00 5.09
CA GLU A 238 -18.98 -13.33 4.55
C GLU A 238 -17.99 -12.22 4.92
N ILE A 239 -16.88 -12.59 5.54
CA ILE A 239 -15.80 -11.65 5.86
C ILE A 239 -14.73 -11.82 4.78
N VAL A 240 -14.47 -10.76 4.04
CA VAL A 240 -13.43 -10.71 3.02
C VAL A 240 -12.42 -9.62 3.35
N GLY A 241 -11.20 -9.78 2.86
CA GLY A 241 -10.21 -8.70 2.91
C GLY A 241 -9.06 -8.94 1.98
N GLN A 242 -8.15 -7.97 1.95
CA GLN A 242 -6.97 -8.01 1.11
C GLN A 242 -5.79 -7.31 1.76
N VAL A 243 -4.59 -7.77 1.39
CA VAL A 243 -3.33 -7.09 1.64
C VAL A 243 -2.59 -6.97 0.33
N ILE A 244 -2.24 -5.75 -0.06
CA ILE A 244 -1.58 -5.48 -1.33
C ILE A 244 -0.30 -4.68 -1.11
N LEU A 245 0.83 -5.21 -1.54
CA LEU A 245 2.05 -4.45 -1.74
C LEU A 245 2.13 -4.01 -3.21
N SER A 246 2.12 -2.71 -3.43
CA SER A 246 2.32 -2.03 -4.72
C SER A 246 3.64 -1.27 -4.67
N SER A 247 4.57 -1.60 -5.57
CA SER A 247 5.86 -0.89 -5.68
C SER A 247 6.05 -0.29 -7.08
N PRO A 248 6.78 0.83 -7.23
CA PRO A 248 6.94 1.58 -8.48
C PRO A 248 7.27 0.74 -9.73
N GLU A 249 8.09 -0.30 -9.62
CA GLU A 249 8.50 -1.16 -10.75
C GLU A 249 7.58 -2.37 -10.99
N HIS A 250 6.57 -2.59 -10.14
CA HIS A 250 5.72 -3.77 -10.18
C HIS A 250 4.24 -3.40 -10.36
N GLN A 251 3.37 -4.41 -10.35
CA GLN A 251 1.93 -4.27 -10.56
C GLN A 251 1.32 -3.27 -9.57
N CYS A 252 0.41 -2.42 -10.04
CA CYS A 252 -0.35 -1.47 -9.22
C CYS A 252 -1.71 -2.04 -8.79
N LEU A 253 -2.44 -1.29 -7.96
CA LEU A 253 -3.80 -1.66 -7.53
C LEU A 253 -4.76 -1.91 -8.71
N ARG A 254 -4.57 -1.21 -9.84
CA ARG A 254 -5.34 -1.48 -11.08
C ARG A 254 -4.92 -2.77 -11.78
N CYS A 255 -3.62 -3.05 -11.86
CA CYS A 255 -3.12 -4.32 -12.39
C CYS A 255 -3.67 -5.51 -11.61
N MET A 256 -3.68 -5.39 -10.27
CA MET A 256 -4.17 -6.41 -9.34
C MET A 256 -5.70 -6.51 -9.28
N GLY A 257 -6.41 -5.61 -9.97
CA GLY A 257 -7.87 -5.68 -10.12
C GLY A 257 -8.67 -5.12 -8.95
N LEU A 258 -8.01 -4.66 -7.88
CA LEU A 258 -8.66 -4.01 -6.73
C LEU A 258 -9.41 -2.74 -7.16
N ILE A 259 -8.81 -1.97 -8.07
CA ILE A 259 -9.38 -0.73 -8.59
C ILE A 259 -9.59 -0.87 -10.11
N ASN A 260 -10.79 -0.53 -10.57
CA ASN A 260 -11.11 -0.39 -11.98
C ASN A 260 -12.22 0.66 -12.14
N ASP A 261 -12.49 1.08 -13.37
CA ASP A 261 -13.43 2.16 -13.65
C ASP A 261 -14.85 1.82 -13.18
N ALA A 262 -15.28 0.55 -13.31
CA ALA A 262 -16.59 0.11 -12.83
C ALA A 262 -16.74 0.21 -11.30
N VAL A 263 -15.69 -0.11 -10.54
CA VAL A 263 -15.70 0.04 -9.07
C VAL A 263 -15.76 1.51 -8.66
N LEU A 264 -15.01 2.38 -9.35
CA LEU A 264 -15.01 3.83 -9.09
C LEU A 264 -16.36 4.46 -9.43
N GLU A 265 -16.94 4.12 -10.58
CA GLU A 265 -18.28 4.58 -10.98
C GLU A 265 -19.35 4.12 -9.99
N LYS A 266 -19.25 2.88 -9.50
CA LYS A 266 -20.16 2.36 -8.47
C LYS A 266 -20.04 3.12 -7.16
N GLU A 267 -18.81 3.40 -6.71
CA GLU A 267 -18.57 4.18 -5.50
C GLU A 267 -19.11 5.62 -5.63
N GLU A 268 -18.84 6.28 -6.74
CA GLU A 268 -19.32 7.63 -7.03
C GLU A 268 -20.86 7.68 -7.05
N ARG A 269 -21.49 6.69 -7.68
CA ARG A 269 -22.95 6.57 -7.67
C ARG A 269 -23.48 6.38 -6.24
N ALA A 270 -22.89 5.50 -5.44
CA ALA A 270 -23.32 5.28 -4.06
C ALA A 270 -23.22 6.57 -3.22
N ARG A 271 -22.16 7.37 -3.42
CA ARG A 271 -22.01 8.70 -2.77
C ARG A 271 -23.12 9.67 -3.18
N GLN A 272 -23.44 9.76 -4.47
CA GLN A 272 -24.46 10.68 -4.99
C GLN A 272 -25.87 10.37 -4.49
N TYR A 273 -26.20 9.09 -4.31
CA TYR A 273 -27.53 8.66 -3.86
C TYR A 273 -27.64 8.49 -2.34
N GLY A 274 -26.59 8.81 -1.57
CA GLY A 274 -26.59 8.71 -0.10
C GLY A 274 -26.64 7.28 0.44
N ASP A 275 -26.31 6.28 -0.39
CA ASP A 275 -26.35 4.85 -0.06
C ASP A 275 -25.06 4.41 0.68
N ALA A 276 -24.66 5.20 1.67
CA ALA A 276 -23.57 4.86 2.57
C ALA A 276 -24.12 3.97 3.70
N GLY A 277 -24.62 2.79 3.33
CA GLY A 277 -25.01 1.77 4.31
C GLY A 277 -23.87 1.53 5.31
N SER A 278 -24.21 1.19 6.56
CA SER A 278 -23.20 0.90 7.58
C SER A 278 -22.26 -0.19 7.08
N LYS A 279 -20.96 0.08 6.98
CA LYS A 279 -19.93 -0.92 6.63
C LYS A 279 -19.53 -1.65 7.91
N PRO A 280 -20.04 -2.87 8.18
CA PRO A 280 -19.75 -3.56 9.43
C PRO A 280 -18.28 -3.94 9.46
N GLN A 281 -17.61 -3.68 10.58
CA GLN A 281 -16.21 -4.03 10.77
C GLN A 281 -15.97 -4.43 12.21
N VAL A 282 -15.00 -5.33 12.39
CA VAL A 282 -14.63 -5.94 13.66
C VAL A 282 -13.11 -6.03 13.79
N ILE A 283 -12.60 -6.17 15.00
CA ILE A 283 -11.18 -5.99 15.29
C ILE A 283 -10.29 -7.10 14.71
N TRP A 284 -10.69 -8.37 14.76
CA TRP A 284 -9.76 -9.47 14.46
C TRP A 284 -9.34 -9.58 12.98
N PRO A 285 -10.22 -9.38 11.96
CA PRO A 285 -9.78 -9.38 10.56
C PRO A 285 -8.83 -8.22 10.28
N ASN A 286 -9.13 -7.04 10.84
CA ASN A 286 -8.24 -5.88 10.76
C ASN A 286 -6.85 -6.20 11.32
N GLY A 287 -6.79 -6.89 12.46
CA GLY A 287 -5.53 -7.38 13.04
C GLY A 287 -4.76 -8.32 12.11
N VAL A 288 -5.43 -9.33 11.54
CA VAL A 288 -4.80 -10.29 10.60
C VAL A 288 -4.21 -9.57 9.38
N LEU A 289 -4.99 -8.67 8.77
CA LEU A 289 -4.56 -7.91 7.59
C LEU A 289 -3.41 -6.96 7.92
N ALA A 290 -3.52 -6.22 9.02
CA ALA A 290 -2.49 -5.28 9.45
C ALA A 290 -1.18 -5.98 9.82
N SER A 291 -1.23 -7.08 10.56
CA SER A 291 -0.03 -7.87 10.89
C SER A 291 0.63 -8.47 9.65
N THR A 292 -0.17 -8.91 8.67
CA THR A 292 0.36 -9.39 7.39
C THR A 292 1.05 -8.26 6.62
N ALA A 293 0.45 -7.07 6.57
CA ALA A 293 1.05 -5.88 5.96
C ALA A 293 2.35 -5.43 6.65
N VAL A 294 2.41 -5.47 7.99
CA VAL A 294 3.66 -5.21 8.74
C VAL A 294 4.71 -6.28 8.43
N GLY A 295 4.31 -7.54 8.28
CA GLY A 295 5.20 -8.61 7.81
C GLY A 295 5.82 -8.30 6.45
N LEU A 296 5.01 -7.82 5.49
CA LEU A 296 5.51 -7.39 4.17
C LEU A 296 6.45 -6.19 4.26
N LEU A 297 6.15 -5.20 5.11
CA LEU A 297 7.06 -4.09 5.39
C LEU A 297 8.41 -4.59 5.89
N ILE A 298 8.42 -5.57 6.80
CA ILE A 298 9.66 -6.11 7.35
C ILE A 298 10.43 -6.93 6.31
N GLN A 299 9.74 -7.69 5.43
CA GLN A 299 10.38 -8.35 4.29
C GLN A 299 10.99 -7.37 3.29
N LEU A 300 10.39 -6.19 3.10
CA LEU A 300 10.91 -5.16 2.20
C LEU A 300 12.23 -4.56 2.70
N ILE A 301 12.40 -4.47 4.02
CA ILE A 301 13.45 -3.64 4.63
C ILE A 301 14.57 -4.51 5.22
N THR A 302 14.27 -5.77 5.57
CA THR A 302 15.19 -6.63 6.31
C THR A 302 15.46 -7.95 5.57
N PRO A 303 16.66 -8.56 5.72
CA PRO A 303 17.09 -9.77 4.99
C PRO A 303 16.36 -11.07 5.37
N TRP A 304 15.46 -11.07 6.35
CA TRP A 304 14.96 -12.32 6.97
C TRP A 304 14.27 -13.27 5.99
N GLN A 305 13.53 -12.74 5.02
CA GLN A 305 12.88 -13.52 3.97
C GLN A 305 12.81 -12.70 2.67
N PRO A 306 13.48 -13.16 1.59
CA PRO A 306 13.52 -12.40 0.35
C PRO A 306 12.15 -12.31 -0.32
N LEU A 307 11.71 -11.10 -0.66
CA LEU A 307 10.55 -10.88 -1.53
C LEU A 307 10.96 -11.10 -2.99
N PRO A 308 10.43 -12.14 -3.68
CA PRO A 308 10.83 -12.44 -5.06
C PRO A 308 10.35 -11.38 -6.06
N ALA A 309 9.27 -10.67 -5.73
CA ALA A 309 8.83 -9.46 -6.40
C ALA A 309 8.36 -8.48 -5.32
N ALA A 310 8.68 -7.19 -5.44
CA ALA A 310 8.12 -6.17 -4.56
C ALA A 310 6.65 -5.84 -4.94
N ALA A 311 5.89 -6.87 -5.35
CA ALA A 311 4.44 -6.85 -5.47
C ALA A 311 3.86 -8.11 -4.84
N VAL A 312 2.84 -7.91 -4.02
CA VAL A 312 2.12 -8.98 -3.33
C VAL A 312 0.64 -8.63 -3.34
N HIS A 313 -0.23 -9.62 -3.54
CA HIS A 313 -1.67 -9.48 -3.36
C HIS A 313 -2.15 -10.74 -2.67
N LEU A 314 -2.61 -10.59 -1.43
CA LEU A 314 -3.19 -11.66 -0.63
C LEU A 314 -4.67 -11.36 -0.43
N GLU A 315 -5.50 -12.38 -0.60
CA GLU A 315 -6.93 -12.37 -0.32
C GLU A 315 -7.17 -13.10 1.01
N TYR A 316 -7.95 -12.48 1.89
CA TYR A 316 -8.35 -13.02 3.17
C TYR A 316 -9.79 -13.48 3.13
N ASN A 317 -10.01 -14.74 3.51
CA ASN A 317 -11.32 -15.26 3.85
C ASN A 317 -11.43 -15.37 5.37
N GLY A 318 -12.25 -14.53 5.98
CA GLY A 318 -12.43 -14.48 7.43
C GLY A 318 -13.36 -15.55 7.99
N ASN A 319 -14.17 -16.21 7.16
CA ASN A 319 -14.97 -17.36 7.58
C ASN A 319 -14.11 -18.60 7.77
N THR A 320 -13.10 -18.80 6.92
CA THR A 320 -12.14 -19.92 7.02
C THR A 320 -10.83 -19.52 7.69
N SER A 321 -10.63 -18.23 7.97
CA SER A 321 -9.38 -17.66 8.53
C SER A 321 -8.14 -17.96 7.67
N THR A 322 -8.28 -17.84 6.35
CA THR A 322 -7.20 -18.16 5.39
C THR A 322 -6.75 -16.93 4.61
N LEU A 323 -5.43 -16.79 4.45
CA LEU A 323 -4.79 -15.85 3.50
C LEU A 323 -4.21 -16.63 2.33
N GLN A 324 -4.52 -16.22 1.11
CA GLN A 324 -4.04 -16.88 -0.11
C GLN A 324 -3.56 -15.85 -1.14
N PRO A 325 -2.52 -16.16 -1.94
CA PRO A 325 -2.14 -15.30 -3.06
C PRO A 325 -3.28 -15.14 -4.06
N ALA A 326 -3.56 -13.90 -4.46
CA ALA A 326 -4.57 -13.61 -5.46
C ALA A 326 -4.15 -14.19 -6.82
N PRO A 327 -5.00 -14.99 -7.49
CA PRO A 327 -4.64 -15.66 -8.75
C PRO A 327 -4.19 -14.71 -9.85
N ARG A 328 -4.74 -13.49 -9.86
CA ARG A 328 -4.45 -12.48 -10.89
C ARG A 328 -3.00 -12.03 -10.87
N LEU A 329 -2.44 -11.73 -9.70
CA LEU A 329 -1.05 -11.30 -9.60
C LEU A 329 -0.10 -12.46 -9.92
N ALA A 330 -0.40 -13.66 -9.40
CA ALA A 330 0.38 -14.86 -9.70
C ALA A 330 0.49 -15.10 -11.21
N TYR A 331 -0.65 -15.06 -11.91
CA TYR A 331 -0.68 -15.19 -13.37
C TYR A 331 0.17 -14.11 -14.07
N MET A 332 0.08 -12.85 -13.64
CA MET A 332 0.86 -11.77 -14.24
C MET A 332 2.37 -11.95 -14.07
N LEU A 333 2.82 -12.37 -12.88
CA LEU A 333 4.23 -12.60 -12.59
C LEU A 333 4.77 -13.79 -13.38
N GLU A 334 4.02 -14.90 -13.44
CA GLU A 334 4.40 -16.10 -14.20
C GLU A 334 4.58 -15.82 -15.71
N HIS A 335 3.81 -14.88 -16.27
CA HIS A 335 3.84 -14.53 -17.69
C HIS A 335 4.64 -13.26 -18.01
N GLY A 336 5.34 -12.69 -17.02
CA GLY A 336 6.19 -11.51 -17.21
C GLY A 336 5.42 -10.23 -17.57
N HIS A 337 4.16 -10.11 -17.17
CA HIS A 337 3.33 -8.93 -17.44
C HIS A 337 3.69 -7.80 -16.48
N GLY A 338 4.39 -6.78 -16.98
CA GLY A 338 4.66 -5.54 -16.24
C GLY A 338 3.41 -4.68 -16.00
N CYS A 339 3.58 -3.56 -15.29
CA CYS A 339 2.51 -2.60 -15.07
C CYS A 339 2.23 -1.79 -16.34
N SER A 340 1.02 -1.92 -16.90
CA SER A 340 0.57 -1.12 -18.06
C SER A 340 0.12 0.31 -17.69
N HIS A 341 -0.09 0.59 -16.40
CA HIS A 341 -0.56 1.88 -15.90
C HIS A 341 0.57 2.82 -15.51
N TYR A 342 1.71 2.24 -15.15
CA TYR A 342 2.95 2.93 -14.77
C TYR A 342 4.11 2.18 -15.44
N PRO A 343 4.34 2.44 -16.75
CA PRO A 343 5.38 1.75 -17.51
C PRO A 343 6.75 1.94 -16.88
N ARG A 344 7.61 0.91 -16.94
CA ARG A 344 8.93 0.91 -16.28
C ARG A 344 9.84 2.04 -16.79
N ASP A 345 9.70 2.43 -18.04
CA ASP A 345 10.43 3.52 -18.68
C ASP A 345 9.94 4.92 -18.25
N GLU A 346 8.79 5.01 -17.57
CA GLU A 346 8.20 6.25 -17.06
C GLU A 346 8.30 6.39 -15.52
N VAL A 347 8.64 5.29 -14.82
CA VAL A 347 8.86 5.28 -13.37
C VAL A 347 10.36 5.16 -13.06
N GLY A 348 10.85 5.94 -12.09
CA GLY A 348 12.17 5.72 -11.54
C GLY A 348 12.24 4.43 -10.72
N ASP A 349 13.45 3.97 -10.43
CA ASP A 349 13.64 2.89 -9.46
C ASP A 349 13.10 3.34 -8.10
N ALA A 350 12.42 2.45 -7.37
CA ALA A 350 11.98 2.78 -6.01
C ALA A 350 13.17 3.30 -5.19
N LEU A 351 12.97 4.15 -4.17
CA LEU A 351 14.09 4.62 -3.34
C LEU A 351 14.87 3.48 -2.66
N PHE A 352 14.29 2.28 -2.62
CA PHE A 352 14.94 1.02 -2.23
C PHE A 352 15.64 0.27 -3.39
N GLY A 353 15.89 0.95 -4.51
CA GLY A 353 16.48 0.46 -5.75
C GLY A 353 17.99 0.26 -5.68
N ALA A 354 18.42 -0.66 -4.82
CA ALA A 354 19.59 -1.48 -5.07
C ALA A 354 19.14 -2.93 -4.85
N PRO A 355 19.66 -3.92 -5.61
CA PRO A 355 19.38 -5.31 -5.29
C PRO A 355 19.85 -5.53 -3.86
N LEU A 356 18.91 -5.75 -2.94
CA LEU A 356 19.25 -5.98 -1.54
C LEU A 356 19.97 -7.32 -1.35
N PHE A 357 20.13 -8.15 -2.40
CA PHE A 357 20.99 -9.36 -2.39
C PHE A 357 21.67 -9.62 -3.73
#